data_AF-A0A2I2A260-F1
#
_entry.id   AF-A0A2I2A260-F1
#
_cell.length_a   1.000
_cell.length_b   1.000
_cell.length_c   1.000
_cell.angle_alpha   90.00
_cell.angle_beta   90.00
_cell.angle_gamma   90.00
#
_symmetry.space_group_name_H-M   'P 1'
#
loop_
_entity.id
_entity.type
_entity.pdbx_description
1 polymer ?
#
loop_
_entity_poly.entity_id
_entity_poly.type
_entity_poly.pdbx_seq_one_letter_code
_entity_poly.pdbx_strand_id
1 'polypeptide(L)'
;MYVSKKGLIFPIVLLTIAPLIASWFAYADHLPPGFGVFPPLQVTEPPTPGFSLWVFIALMVIELVLVIFLLFPQKFGFKPVEPPSPYDRKPLPWWFWVGGLVTLIFWYLMWDRPEQYIELVYLAFTPLWWGFITVIDGLVYSRSGGYS
;
A
#
# COMPACT_ATOMS: atom_id res chain seq x y z
N MET A 1 8.84 28.71 7.64
CA MET A 1 7.37 28.92 7.62
C MET A 1 6.73 27.59 8.02
N TYR A 2 6.21 27.46 9.24
CA TYR A 2 5.61 26.21 9.70
C TYR A 2 4.23 26.06 9.07
N VAL A 3 4.07 25.12 8.13
CA VAL A 3 2.76 24.73 7.62
C VAL A 3 1.99 24.09 8.77
N SER A 4 0.87 24.70 9.16
CA SER A 4 -0.02 24.13 10.16
C SER A 4 -0.46 22.74 9.72
N LYS A 5 -0.36 21.73 10.58
CA LYS A 5 -0.83 20.35 10.30
C LYS A 5 -2.30 20.33 9.84
N LYS A 6 -3.11 21.31 10.28
CA LYS A 6 -4.52 21.49 9.86
C LYS A 6 -4.65 21.90 8.39
N GLY A 7 -3.63 22.56 7.82
CA GLY A 7 -3.61 22.98 6.42
C GLY A 7 -3.52 21.81 5.43
N LEU A 8 -3.10 20.62 5.89
CA LEU A 8 -3.05 19.41 5.06
C LEU A 8 -4.39 18.65 5.01
N ILE A 9 -5.30 18.93 5.94
CA ILE A 9 -6.63 18.29 5.95
C ILE A 9 -7.42 18.73 4.73
N PHE A 10 -7.39 20.03 4.42
CA PHE A 10 -8.12 20.60 3.31
C PHE A 10 -7.78 19.96 1.95
N PRO A 11 -6.50 19.86 1.51
CA PRO A 11 -6.18 19.21 0.24
C PRO A 11 -6.52 17.72 0.25
N ILE A 12 -6.38 16.99 1.37
CA ILE A 12 -6.76 15.57 1.45
C ILE A 12 -8.27 15.40 1.23
N VAL A 13 -9.06 16.20 1.95
CA VAL A 13 -10.53 16.21 1.82
C VAL A 13 -10.92 16.61 0.41
N LEU A 14 -10.30 17.64 -0.16
CA LEU A 14 -10.58 18.09 -1.51
C LEU A 14 -10.23 17.02 -2.56
N LEU A 15 -9.07 16.37 -2.45
CA LEU A 15 -8.65 15.30 -3.38
C LEU A 15 -9.53 14.06 -3.29
N THR A 16 -10.15 13.81 -2.13
CA THR A 16 -11.05 12.66 -1.93
C THR A 16 -12.48 12.98 -2.36
N ILE A 17 -12.99 14.17 -2.04
CA ILE A 17 -14.39 14.55 -2.26
C ILE A 17 -14.61 15.18 -3.65
N ALA A 18 -13.66 15.95 -4.18
CA ALA A 18 -13.85 16.62 -5.47
C ALA A 18 -14.15 15.66 -6.63
N PRO A 19 -13.50 14.48 -6.74
CA PRO A 19 -13.88 13.49 -7.76
C PRO A 19 -15.31 12.97 -7.59
N LEU A 20 -15.78 12.80 -6.34
CA LEU A 20 -17.16 12.37 -6.04
C LEU A 20 -18.18 13.45 -6.42
N ILE A 21 -17.87 14.71 -6.12
CA ILE A 21 -18.70 15.86 -6.55
C ILE A 21 -18.75 15.92 -8.08
N ALA A 22 -17.60 15.83 -8.76
CA ALA A 22 -17.54 15.84 -10.22
C ALA A 22 -18.37 14.70 -10.83
N SER A 23 -18.22 13.49 -10.27
CA SER A 23 -18.99 12.31 -10.66
C SER A 23 -20.50 12.52 -10.51
N TRP A 24 -20.93 13.12 -9.40
CA TRP A 24 -22.33 13.38 -9.11
C TRP A 24 -23.02 14.20 -10.22
N PHE A 25 -22.29 15.15 -10.82
CA PHE A 25 -22.81 15.99 -11.90
C PHE A 25 -22.54 15.44 -13.30
N ALA A 26 -21.49 14.63 -13.48
CA ALA A 26 -21.08 14.11 -14.79
C ALA A 26 -21.91 12.91 -15.26
N TYR A 27 -22.51 12.14 -14.34
CA TYR A 27 -23.19 10.88 -14.65
C TYR A 27 -24.63 10.86 -14.14
N ALA A 28 -25.52 10.24 -14.92
CA ALA A 28 -26.95 10.11 -14.57
C ALA A 28 -27.16 9.34 -13.26
N ASP A 29 -26.37 8.29 -13.03
CA ASP A 29 -26.40 7.49 -11.80
C ASP A 29 -25.41 8.03 -10.73
N HIS A 30 -24.92 9.26 -10.89
CA HIS A 30 -23.97 9.96 -10.01
C HIS A 30 -22.60 9.28 -9.83
N LEU A 31 -22.38 8.12 -10.46
CA LEU A 31 -21.14 7.35 -10.48
C LEU A 31 -20.78 7.00 -11.93
N PRO A 32 -19.48 6.85 -12.26
CA PRO A 32 -19.08 6.41 -13.60
C PRO A 32 -19.67 5.03 -13.92
N PRO A 33 -20.04 4.76 -15.17
CA PRO A 33 -20.50 3.43 -15.58
C PRO A 33 -19.51 2.33 -15.18
N GLY A 34 -20.00 1.28 -14.52
CA GLY A 34 -19.18 0.16 -14.02
C GLY A 34 -18.47 0.42 -12.70
N PHE A 35 -18.59 1.61 -12.10
CA PHE A 35 -18.07 1.88 -10.76
C PHE A 35 -18.82 1.02 -9.71
N GLY A 36 -18.08 0.22 -8.94
CA GLY A 36 -18.64 -0.67 -7.92
C GLY A 36 -19.29 -1.95 -8.45
N VAL A 37 -19.30 -2.18 -9.78
CA VAL A 37 -19.83 -3.42 -10.38
C VAL A 37 -18.73 -4.48 -10.38
N PHE A 38 -19.01 -5.63 -9.75
CA PHE A 38 -18.12 -6.79 -9.72
C PHE A 38 -18.76 -8.02 -10.38
N PRO A 39 -18.00 -8.84 -11.12
CA PRO A 39 -16.55 -8.71 -11.40
C PRO A 39 -16.24 -7.51 -12.31
N PRO A 40 -15.02 -6.94 -12.23
CA PRO A 40 -14.62 -5.88 -13.15
C PRO A 40 -14.78 -6.38 -14.59
N LEU A 41 -15.13 -5.48 -15.49
CA LEU A 41 -15.21 -5.76 -16.92
C LEU A 41 -13.94 -6.48 -17.36
N GLN A 42 -14.07 -7.76 -17.69
CA GLN A 42 -12.99 -8.53 -18.27
C GLN A 42 -12.83 -8.03 -19.69
N VAL A 43 -11.77 -7.25 -19.93
CA VAL A 43 -11.36 -6.91 -21.30
C VAL A 43 -10.82 -8.20 -21.91
N THR A 44 -11.69 -8.96 -22.57
CA THR A 44 -11.36 -10.24 -23.21
C THR A 44 -10.71 -10.04 -24.59
N GLU A 45 -10.71 -8.81 -25.10
CA GLU A 45 -10.19 -8.46 -26.42
C GLU A 45 -9.23 -7.26 -26.34
N PRO A 46 -7.96 -7.40 -26.74
CA PRO A 46 -7.32 -8.66 -27.17
C PRO A 46 -7.22 -9.66 -26.01
N PRO A 47 -7.18 -10.98 -26.30
CA PRO A 47 -7.06 -12.00 -25.27
C PRO A 47 -5.82 -11.76 -24.42
N THR A 48 -5.94 -11.97 -23.11
CA THR A 48 -4.83 -11.85 -22.16
C THR A 48 -3.65 -12.69 -22.66
N PRO A 49 -2.46 -12.09 -22.83
CA PRO A 49 -1.28 -12.84 -23.23
C PRO A 49 -1.04 -14.02 -22.29
N GLY A 50 -0.74 -15.19 -22.85
CA GLY A 50 -0.38 -16.37 -22.05
C GLY A 50 0.92 -16.17 -21.26
N PHE A 51 1.18 -17.08 -20.31
CA PHE A 51 2.42 -17.06 -19.54
C PHE A 51 3.65 -17.18 -20.44
N SER A 52 4.59 -16.24 -20.32
CA SER A 52 5.89 -16.32 -20.98
C SER A 52 6.97 -16.63 -19.95
N LEU A 53 7.53 -17.83 -20.03
CA LEU A 53 8.65 -18.25 -19.18
C LEU A 53 9.84 -17.30 -19.30
N TRP A 54 10.11 -16.78 -20.51
CA TRP A 54 11.22 -15.87 -20.75
C TRP A 54 11.03 -14.51 -20.08
N VAL A 55 9.82 -13.96 -20.14
CA VAL A 55 9.49 -12.71 -19.42
C VAL A 55 9.60 -12.93 -17.92
N PHE A 56 9.08 -14.06 -17.42
CA PHE A 56 9.20 -14.42 -16.01
C PHE A 56 10.66 -14.51 -15.55
N ILE A 57 11.50 -15.25 -16.28
CA ILE A 57 12.94 -15.38 -15.96
C ILE A 57 13.62 -14.01 -16.00
N ALA A 58 13.33 -13.18 -17.01
CA ALA A 58 13.93 -11.85 -17.13
C ALA A 58 13.58 -10.96 -15.92
N LEU A 59 12.30 -10.92 -15.53
CA LEU A 59 11.85 -10.17 -14.34
C LEU A 59 12.45 -10.74 -13.05
N MET A 60 12.48 -12.07 -12.91
CA MET A 60 13.08 -12.73 -11.75
C MET A 60 14.56 -12.39 -11.59
N VAL A 61 15.32 -12.36 -12.69
CA VAL A 61 16.73 -11.92 -12.66
C VAL A 61 16.86 -10.46 -12.24
N ILE A 62 15.99 -9.57 -12.75
CA ILE A 62 15.98 -8.16 -12.36
C ILE A 62 15.70 -8.02 -10.86
N GLU A 63 14.69 -8.72 -10.34
CA GLU A 63 14.34 -8.73 -8.92
C GLU A 63 15.47 -9.27 -8.05
N LEU A 64 16.13 -10.36 -8.46
CA LEU A 64 17.30 -10.89 -7.76
C LEU A 64 18.44 -9.88 -7.72
N VAL A 65 18.71 -9.17 -8.81
CA VAL A 65 19.72 -8.10 -8.83
C VAL A 65 19.36 -6.99 -7.85
N LEU A 66 18.10 -6.56 -7.80
CA LEU A 66 17.63 -5.57 -6.83
C LEU A 66 17.75 -6.06 -5.39
N VAL A 67 17.41 -7.31 -5.10
CA VAL A 67 17.58 -7.92 -3.77
C VAL A 67 19.06 -7.96 -3.38
N ILE A 68 19.93 -8.39 -4.29
CA ILE A 68 21.38 -8.43 -4.04
C ILE A 68 21.92 -7.01 -3.82
N PHE A 69 21.43 -6.03 -4.58
CA PHE A 69 21.77 -4.62 -4.42
C PHE A 69 21.35 -4.06 -3.06
N LEU A 70 20.12 -4.32 -2.62
CA LEU A 70 19.58 -3.83 -1.35
C LEU A 70 20.21 -4.51 -0.13
N LEU A 71 20.48 -5.81 -0.21
CA LEU A 71 21.06 -6.57 0.91
C LEU A 71 22.59 -6.48 0.98
N PHE A 72 23.26 -6.34 -0.16
CA PHE A 72 24.72 -6.29 -0.25
C PHE A 72 25.20 -5.06 -1.03
N PRO A 73 24.84 -3.83 -0.59
CA PRO A 73 25.22 -2.61 -1.31
C PRO A 73 26.74 -2.45 -1.43
N GLN A 74 27.52 -3.04 -0.51
CA GLN A 74 28.99 -3.07 -0.57
C GLN A 74 29.54 -3.72 -1.85
N LYS A 75 28.83 -4.70 -2.44
CA LYS A 75 29.23 -5.31 -3.73
C LYS A 75 29.09 -4.34 -4.91
N PHE A 76 28.39 -3.22 -4.73
CA PHE A 76 28.16 -2.17 -5.72
C PHE A 76 28.95 -0.89 -5.41
N GLY A 77 29.99 -0.97 -4.57
CA GLY A 77 30.90 0.15 -4.28
C GLY A 77 30.42 1.10 -3.18
N PHE A 78 29.31 0.80 -2.51
CA PHE A 78 28.91 1.57 -1.32
C PHE A 78 29.88 1.31 -0.18
N LYS A 79 30.48 2.38 0.34
CA LYS A 79 31.38 2.30 1.50
C LYS A 79 30.56 2.13 2.78
N PRO A 80 31.01 1.29 3.72
CA PRO A 80 30.40 1.25 5.04
C PRO A 80 30.51 2.64 5.68
N VAL A 81 29.41 3.11 6.24
CA VAL A 81 29.34 4.33 7.05
C VAL A 81 29.18 3.89 8.49
N GLU A 82 29.79 4.61 9.43
CA GLU A 82 29.56 4.37 10.84
C GLU A 82 28.05 4.49 11.12
N PRO A 83 27.42 3.50 11.78
CA PRO A 83 26.02 3.61 12.10
C PRO A 83 25.80 4.84 12.98
N PRO A 84 24.74 5.63 12.74
CA PRO A 84 24.39 6.72 13.64
C PRO A 84 24.27 6.18 15.06
N SER A 85 24.58 7.02 16.05
CA SER A 85 24.43 6.70 17.47
C SER A 85 23.10 5.98 17.71
N PRO A 86 23.06 4.84 18.42
CA PRO A 86 21.84 4.08 18.59
C PRO A 86 20.79 4.97 19.24
N TYR A 87 19.74 5.31 18.48
CA TYR A 87 18.55 5.90 19.06
C TYR A 87 18.03 4.94 20.13
N ASP A 88 17.68 5.51 21.29
CA ASP A 88 17.04 4.76 22.36
C ASP A 88 15.71 4.21 21.84
N ARG A 89 15.69 2.91 21.51
CA ARG A 89 14.55 2.27 20.84
C ARG A 89 13.33 2.41 21.72
N LYS A 90 12.27 3.01 21.18
CA LYS A 90 10.99 3.06 21.88
C LYS A 90 10.23 1.74 21.71
N PRO A 91 9.40 1.35 22.69
CA PRO A 91 8.51 0.20 22.51
C PRO A 91 7.61 0.43 21.29
N LEU A 92 7.18 -0.66 20.67
CA LEU A 92 6.24 -0.59 19.55
C LEU A 92 4.96 0.10 20.00
N PRO A 93 4.50 1.12 19.27
CA PRO A 93 3.33 1.89 19.67
C PRO A 93 2.05 1.06 19.50
N TRP A 94 0.96 1.44 20.17
CA TRP A 94 -0.29 0.67 20.11
C TRP A 94 -0.86 0.56 18.68
N TRP A 95 -0.68 1.59 17.85
CA TRP A 95 -1.16 1.59 16.46
C TRP A 95 -0.42 0.60 15.56
N PHE A 96 0.83 0.23 15.89
CA PHE A 96 1.54 -0.85 15.20
C PHE A 96 0.75 -2.16 15.31
N TRP A 97 0.27 -2.48 16.52
CA TRP A 97 -0.46 -3.71 16.78
C TRP A 97 -1.84 -3.73 16.15
N VAL A 98 -2.55 -2.59 16.22
CA VAL A 98 -3.84 -2.44 15.53
C VAL A 98 -3.66 -2.54 14.03
N GLY A 99 -2.66 -1.87 13.46
CA GLY A 99 -2.30 -1.97 12.05
C GLY A 99 -1.96 -3.39 11.62
N GLY A 100 -1.20 -4.11 12.44
CA GLY A 100 -0.85 -5.51 12.20
C GLY A 100 -2.07 -6.42 12.18
N LEU A 101 -2.99 -6.25 13.15
CA LEU A 101 -4.24 -6.99 13.18
C LEU A 101 -5.10 -6.71 11.94
N VAL A 102 -5.28 -5.43 11.58
CA VAL A 102 -6.01 -5.03 10.36
C VAL A 102 -5.36 -5.64 9.11
N THR A 103 -4.04 -5.58 9.01
CA THR A 103 -3.28 -6.16 7.89
C THR A 103 -3.58 -7.65 7.78
N LEU A 104 -3.46 -8.42 8.87
CA LEU A 104 -3.68 -9.86 8.85
C LEU A 104 -5.12 -10.24 8.50
N ILE A 105 -6.12 -9.54 9.05
CA ILE A 105 -7.54 -9.79 8.76
C ILE A 105 -7.82 -9.55 7.28
N PHE A 106 -7.45 -8.38 6.75
CA PHE A 106 -7.76 -8.03 5.37
C PHE A 106 -6.86 -8.73 4.35
N TRP A 107 -5.67 -9.17 4.75
CA TRP A 107 -4.84 -10.06 3.94
C TRP A 107 -5.49 -11.43 3.78
N TYR A 108 -6.02 -12.00 4.87
CA TYR A 108 -6.81 -13.23 4.82
C TYR A 108 -8.04 -13.06 3.92
N LEU A 109 -8.83 -11.99 4.10
CA LEU A 109 -10.01 -11.73 3.26
C LEU A 109 -9.65 -11.61 1.77
N MET A 110 -8.54 -10.95 1.42
CA MET A 110 -8.10 -10.85 0.02
C MET A 110 -7.65 -12.19 -0.56
N TRP A 111 -7.02 -13.05 0.25
CA TRP A 111 -6.46 -14.32 -0.23
C TRP A 111 -7.50 -15.43 -0.33
N ASP A 112 -8.29 -15.63 0.74
CA ASP A 112 -9.28 -16.71 0.85
C ASP A 112 -10.61 -16.36 0.15
N ARG A 113 -10.98 -15.07 0.16
CA ARG A 113 -12.19 -14.52 -0.48
C ARG A 113 -13.49 -15.28 -0.09
N PRO A 114 -13.80 -15.44 1.21
CA PRO A 114 -14.98 -16.17 1.65
C PRO A 114 -16.28 -15.51 1.17
N GLU A 115 -17.20 -16.29 0.60
CA GLU A 115 -18.47 -15.79 0.02
C GLU A 115 -19.32 -15.01 1.04
N GLN A 116 -19.30 -15.43 2.30
CA GLN A 116 -20.04 -14.83 3.41
C GLN A 116 -19.60 -13.39 3.73
N TYR A 117 -18.39 -13.00 3.32
CA TYR A 117 -17.81 -11.68 3.57
C TYR A 117 -17.40 -10.98 2.27
N ILE A 118 -17.98 -11.35 1.13
CA ILE A 118 -17.55 -10.86 -0.19
C ILE A 118 -17.60 -9.33 -0.32
N GLU A 119 -18.55 -8.67 0.36
CA GLU A 119 -18.62 -7.21 0.43
C GLU A 119 -17.38 -6.59 1.09
N LEU A 120 -16.88 -7.21 2.17
CA LEU A 120 -15.64 -6.79 2.83
C LEU A 120 -14.41 -7.09 1.98
N VAL A 121 -14.43 -8.17 1.20
CA VAL A 121 -13.35 -8.50 0.25
C VAL A 121 -13.17 -7.38 -0.78
N TYR A 122 -14.27 -6.79 -1.27
CA TYR A 122 -14.19 -5.66 -2.22
C TYR A 122 -13.65 -4.38 -1.60
N LEU A 123 -13.83 -4.21 -0.29
CA LEU A 123 -13.25 -3.10 0.45
C LEU A 123 -11.84 -3.40 0.97
N ALA A 124 -11.37 -4.64 0.90
CA ALA A 124 -10.21 -5.12 1.66
C ALA A 124 -8.89 -4.43 1.32
N PHE A 125 -8.74 -3.92 0.09
CA PHE A 125 -7.50 -3.26 -0.35
C PHE A 125 -7.15 -2.03 0.49
N THR A 126 -8.11 -1.12 0.72
CA THR A 126 -7.88 0.12 1.47
C THR A 126 -7.47 -0.09 2.93
N PRO A 127 -8.19 -0.86 3.76
CA PRO A 127 -7.79 -1.14 5.13
C PRO A 127 -6.52 -1.98 5.20
N LEU A 128 -6.29 -2.92 4.27
CA LEU A 128 -5.02 -3.64 4.18
C LEU A 128 -3.84 -2.68 3.98
N TRP A 129 -3.97 -1.73 3.06
CA TRP A 129 -2.95 -0.72 2.78
C TRP A 129 -2.67 0.19 3.99
N TRP A 130 -3.72 0.70 4.65
CA TRP A 130 -3.57 1.51 5.86
C TRP A 130 -2.97 0.71 7.03
N GLY A 131 -3.39 -0.55 7.19
CA GLY A 131 -2.81 -1.48 8.16
C GLY A 131 -1.30 -1.65 7.93
N PHE A 132 -0.90 -1.88 6.69
CA PHE A 132 0.50 -2.02 6.33
C PHE A 132 1.31 -0.75 6.61
N ILE A 133 0.80 0.43 6.24
CA ILE A 133 1.46 1.71 6.50
C ILE A 133 1.67 1.92 8.00
N THR A 134 0.64 1.68 8.81
CA THR A 134 0.73 1.88 10.27
C THR A 134 1.70 0.92 10.95
N VAL A 135 1.88 -0.30 10.40
CA VAL A 135 2.92 -1.25 10.84
C VAL A 135 4.31 -0.71 10.51
N ILE A 136 4.56 -0.26 9.28
CA ILE A 136 5.87 0.28 8.88
C ILE A 136 6.18 1.56 9.66
N ASP A 137 5.21 2.44 9.81
CA ASP A 137 5.30 3.65 10.61
C ASP A 137 5.68 3.35 12.07
N GLY A 138 4.97 2.41 12.71
CA GLY A 138 5.26 2.00 14.09
C GLY A 138 6.66 1.40 14.24
N LEU A 139 7.15 0.68 13.23
CA LEU A 139 8.51 0.16 13.20
C LEU A 139 9.54 1.30 13.07
N VAL A 140 9.28 2.29 12.22
CA VAL A 140 10.13 3.48 12.09
C VAL A 140 10.15 4.28 13.39
N TYR A 141 8.99 4.54 13.99
CA TYR A 141 8.84 5.21 15.29
C TYR A 141 9.69 4.53 16.38
N SER A 142 9.63 3.20 16.48
CA SER A 142 10.43 2.45 17.45
C SER A 142 11.93 2.60 17.20
N ARG A 143 12.36 2.55 15.93
CA ARG A 143 13.78 2.57 15.54
C ARG A 143 14.41 3.96 15.53
N SER A 144 13.60 5.00 15.39
CA SER A 144 14.03 6.40 15.39
C SER A 144 14.05 7.03 16.78
N GLY A 145 13.60 6.31 17.82
CA GLY A 145 13.47 6.86 19.16
C GLY A 145 12.23 7.72 19.37
N GLY A 146 11.20 7.56 18.53
CA GLY A 146 9.89 8.21 18.66
C GLY A 146 9.56 9.23 17.57
N TYR A 147 10.34 9.29 16.48
CA TYR A 147 10.04 10.11 15.30
C TYR A 147 9.30 9.29 14.24
N SER A 148 8.19 9.81 13.75
CA SER A 148 7.34 9.26 12.70
C SER A 148 6.91 10.41 11.80
#